data_AF-A0A564TID1-F1
#
_entry.id   AF-A0A564TID1-F1
#
_cell.length_a   1.000
_cell.length_b   1.000
_cell.length_c   1.000
_cell.angle_alpha   90.00
_cell.angle_beta   90.00
_cell.angle_gamma   90.00
#
_symmetry.space_group_name_H-M   'P 1'
#
loop_
_entity.id
_entity.type
_entity.pdbx_description
1 polymer ?
#
loop_
_entity_poly.entity_id
_entity_poly.type
_entity_poly.pdbx_seq_one_letter_code
_entity_poly.pdbx_strand_id
1 'polypeptide(L)'
;MKAKKILLTTAALAGVGIAAYATKKTLDERKEAEQREQLVADIRERLSELGPIATLYVQLYKSDEHQLVGGVVYEDDRHFTFVYENGELSYEEEQ
;
A
#
# COMPACT_ATOMS: atom_id res chain seq x y z
N MET A 1 -27.59 -37.91 35.73
CA MET A 1 -26.40 -38.43 35.01
C MET A 1 -25.63 -37.25 34.44
N LYS A 2 -24.31 -37.16 34.70
CA LYS A 2 -23.42 -36.05 34.28
C LYS A 2 -23.14 -36.10 32.77
N ALA A 3 -23.37 -35.01 32.04
CA ALA A 3 -22.93 -34.88 30.65
C ALA A 3 -21.50 -34.33 30.60
N LYS A 4 -20.63 -35.03 29.87
CA LYS A 4 -19.20 -34.78 29.69
C LYS A 4 -18.96 -33.78 28.54
N LYS A 5 -17.93 -32.94 28.67
CA LYS A 5 -17.39 -32.08 27.61
C LYS A 5 -16.75 -32.92 26.50
N ILE A 6 -17.03 -32.60 25.24
CA ILE A 6 -16.24 -33.05 24.07
C ILE A 6 -16.05 -31.85 23.14
N LEU A 7 -14.80 -31.44 22.97
CA LEU A 7 -14.29 -30.59 21.90
C LEU A 7 -14.50 -31.27 20.55
N LEU A 8 -14.78 -30.53 19.47
CA LEU A 8 -13.98 -30.56 18.24
C LEU A 8 -14.56 -29.60 17.19
N THR A 9 -13.80 -28.54 16.94
CA THR A 9 -13.44 -28.02 15.60
C THR A 9 -14.13 -28.73 14.43
N THR A 10 -15.28 -28.19 14.05
CA THR A 10 -15.98 -28.38 12.78
C THR A 10 -16.09 -26.97 12.17
N ALA A 11 -15.89 -26.71 10.89
CA ALA A 11 -15.63 -27.58 9.77
C ALA A 11 -14.93 -26.75 8.68
N ALA A 12 -14.28 -27.46 7.78
CA ALA A 12 -13.68 -26.98 6.54
C ALA A 12 -14.60 -26.00 5.77
N LEU A 13 -14.06 -24.83 5.44
CA LEU A 13 -14.47 -24.10 4.24
C LEU A 13 -13.43 -24.38 3.16
N ALA A 14 -13.77 -25.32 2.29
CA ALA A 14 -13.11 -25.56 1.03
C ALA A 14 -13.19 -24.30 0.16
N GLY A 15 -12.09 -23.57 0.04
CA GLY A 15 -11.89 -22.57 -1.00
C GLY A 15 -11.18 -23.21 -2.18
N VAL A 16 -11.94 -23.67 -3.17
CA VAL A 16 -11.42 -24.13 -4.47
C VAL A 16 -10.80 -22.92 -5.18
N GLY A 17 -9.48 -22.76 -5.06
CA GLY A 17 -8.72 -21.79 -5.84
C GLY A 17 -8.28 -22.40 -7.16
N ILE A 18 -9.14 -22.37 -8.18
CA ILE A 18 -8.70 -22.56 -9.56
C ILE A 18 -7.86 -21.32 -9.92
N ALA A 19 -6.54 -21.46 -9.85
CA ALA A 19 -5.62 -20.57 -10.56
C ALA A 19 -4.69 -21.41 -11.44
N ALA A 20 -5.24 -22.43 -12.10
CA ALA A 20 -4.63 -23.00 -13.29
C ALA A 20 -5.04 -22.12 -14.47
N TYR A 21 -4.09 -21.67 -15.28
CA TYR A 21 -4.32 -20.98 -16.56
C TYR A 21 -4.72 -19.49 -16.53
N ALA A 22 -3.80 -18.62 -16.10
CA ALA A 22 -3.69 -17.29 -16.71
C ALA A 22 -2.21 -16.91 -16.84
N THR A 23 -1.57 -17.57 -17.81
CA THR A 23 -0.55 -17.04 -18.73
C THR A 23 0.54 -16.09 -18.19
N LYS A 24 1.77 -16.60 -18.18
CA LYS A 24 3.07 -16.00 -17.83
C LYS A 24 3.45 -14.66 -18.52
N LYS A 25 2.56 -13.98 -19.23
CA LYS A 25 2.87 -12.74 -19.99
C LYS A 25 2.50 -11.44 -19.24
N THR A 26 1.69 -11.51 -18.19
CA THR A 26 1.29 -10.38 -17.34
C THR A 26 2.01 -10.35 -15.98
N LEU A 27 3.09 -11.11 -15.82
CA LEU A 27 3.79 -11.26 -14.55
C LEU A 27 4.71 -10.06 -14.24
N ASP A 28 5.26 -9.40 -15.25
CA ASP A 28 6.14 -8.24 -15.07
C ASP A 28 5.32 -7.00 -14.70
N GLU A 29 4.24 -6.70 -15.41
CA GLU A 29 3.33 -5.58 -15.10
C GLU A 29 2.71 -5.70 -13.69
N ARG A 30 2.42 -6.93 -13.23
CA ARG A 30 1.92 -7.15 -11.86
C ARG A 30 2.98 -6.89 -10.81
N LYS A 31 4.23 -7.31 -11.04
CA LYS A 31 5.32 -7.05 -10.10
C LYS A 31 5.62 -5.56 -9.99
N GLU A 32 5.59 -4.83 -11.10
CA GLU A 32 5.79 -3.38 -11.10
C GLU A 32 4.66 -2.66 -10.36
N ALA A 33 3.40 -3.09 -10.54
CA ALA A 33 2.27 -2.54 -9.80
C ALA A 33 2.38 -2.83 -8.29
N GLU A 34 2.73 -4.06 -7.90
CA GLU A 34 2.93 -4.44 -6.50
C GLU A 34 4.10 -3.67 -5.85
N GLN A 35 5.19 -3.43 -6.60
CA GLN A 35 6.31 -2.60 -6.13
C GLN A 35 5.89 -1.15 -5.91
N ARG A 36 5.08 -0.58 -6.82
CA ARG A 36 4.56 0.78 -6.66
C ARG A 36 3.62 0.91 -5.46
N GLU A 37 2.75 -0.08 -5.23
CA GLU A 37 1.89 -0.10 -4.05
C GLU A 37 2.71 -0.16 -2.75
N GLN A 38 3.77 -0.97 -2.72
CA GLN A 38 4.69 -1.04 -1.58
C GLN A 38 5.41 0.29 -1.36
N LEU A 39 5.93 0.91 -2.41
CA LEU A 39 6.58 2.23 -2.31
C LEU A 39 5.63 3.31 -1.77
N VAL A 40 4.38 3.35 -2.24
CA VAL A 40 3.38 4.29 -1.73
C VAL A 40 3.04 4.00 -0.27
N ALA A 41 2.98 2.73 0.13
CA ALA A 41 2.76 2.34 1.51
C ALA A 41 3.91 2.78 2.41
N ASP A 42 5.16 2.60 1.98
CA ASP A 42 6.36 3.03 2.72
C ASP A 42 6.40 4.57 2.86
N ILE A 43 6.09 5.30 1.79
CA ILE A 43 5.98 6.76 1.82
C ILE A 43 4.88 7.20 2.80
N ARG A 44 3.72 6.54 2.76
CA ARG A 44 2.60 6.82 3.67
C ARG A 44 2.99 6.58 5.12
N GLU A 45 3.67 5.47 5.42
CA GLU A 45 4.13 5.15 6.77
C GLU A 45 5.08 6.23 7.29
N ARG A 46 6.11 6.59 6.51
CA ARG A 46 7.08 7.63 6.87
C ARG A 46 6.44 9.00 7.08
N LEU A 47 5.51 9.40 6.21
CA LEU A 47 4.81 10.69 6.34
C LEU A 47 3.81 10.69 7.49
N SER A 48 3.31 9.53 7.92
CA SER A 48 2.39 9.42 9.05
C SER A 48 3.07 9.73 10.40
N GLU A 49 4.40 9.66 10.47
CA GLU A 49 5.18 10.07 11.65
C GLU A 49 5.03 11.57 11.96
N LEU A 50 4.68 12.39 10.95
CA LEU A 50 4.47 13.83 11.08
C LEU A 50 3.02 14.20 11.50
N GLY A 51 2.11 13.23 11.44
CA GLY A 51 0.70 13.41 11.83
C GLY A 51 -0.29 12.53 11.08
N PRO A 52 -1.57 12.55 11.47
CA PRO A 52 -2.63 11.82 10.77
C PRO A 52 -2.83 12.33 9.34
N ILE A 53 -2.75 11.43 8.36
CA ILE A 53 -2.89 11.75 6.93
C ILE A 53 -4.36 11.68 6.53
N ALA A 54 -4.91 12.79 6.04
CA ALA A 54 -6.23 12.82 5.43
C ALA A 54 -6.19 12.28 3.99
N THR A 55 -5.18 12.67 3.20
CA THR A 55 -5.04 12.23 1.79
C THR A 55 -3.57 12.19 1.38
N LEU A 56 -3.16 11.13 0.68
CA LEU A 56 -1.87 11.01 0.01
C LEU A 56 -2.14 10.79 -1.48
N TYR A 57 -1.47 11.56 -2.34
CA TYR A 57 -1.66 11.47 -3.79
C TYR A 57 -0.33 11.57 -4.54
N VAL A 58 -0.28 10.97 -5.72
CA VAL A 58 0.89 10.95 -6.61
C VAL A 58 0.57 11.73 -7.88
N GLN A 59 1.45 12.65 -8.27
CA GLN A 59 1.36 13.43 -9.49
C GLN A 59 1.98 12.65 -10.65
N LEU A 60 1.20 11.76 -11.28
CA LEU A 60 1.66 10.85 -12.34
C LEU A 60 2.36 11.53 -13.53
N TYR A 61 2.09 12.82 -13.79
CA TYR A 61 2.72 13.57 -14.88
C TYR A 61 4.11 14.14 -14.52
N LYS A 62 4.47 14.15 -13.23
CA LYS A 62 5.80 14.52 -12.72
C LYS A 62 6.60 13.31 -12.24
N SER A 63 5.95 12.16 -12.06
CA SER A 63 6.58 10.91 -11.64
C SER A 63 7.02 10.08 -12.84
N ASP A 64 8.07 9.30 -12.68
CA ASP A 64 8.54 8.30 -13.62
C ASP A 64 8.88 6.96 -12.91
N GLU A 65 9.65 6.09 -13.56
CA GLU A 65 10.05 4.79 -13.00
C GLU A 65 11.02 4.90 -11.80
N HIS A 66 11.74 6.01 -11.67
CA HIS A 66 12.80 6.22 -10.67
C HIS A 66 12.43 7.28 -9.63
N GLN A 67 11.47 8.16 -9.95
CA GLN A 67 11.05 9.28 -9.11
C GLN A 67 9.52 9.30 -8.93
N LEU A 68 9.05 9.41 -7.68
CA LEU A 68 7.65 9.66 -7.34
C LEU A 68 7.51 11.06 -6.75
N VAL A 69 6.75 11.91 -7.45
CA VAL A 69 6.38 13.25 -7.00
C VAL A 69 4.92 13.24 -6.58
N GLY A 70 4.61 13.85 -5.45
CA GLY A 70 3.24 13.85 -4.93
C GLY A 70 3.01 14.90 -3.86
N GLY A 71 1.89 14.76 -3.19
CA GLY A 71 1.57 15.56 -2.02
C GLY A 71 0.80 14.78 -0.97
N VAL A 72 0.85 15.32 0.25
CA VAL A 72 0.12 14.80 1.40
C VAL A 72 -0.64 15.94 2.06
N VAL A 73 -1.89 15.67 2.40
CA VAL A 73 -2.77 16.55 3.18
C VAL A 73 -2.99 15.87 4.52
N TYR A 74 -2.66 16.56 5.60
CA TYR A 74 -2.87 16.10 6.97
C TYR A 74 -4.27 16.49 7.47
N GLU A 75 -4.76 15.81 8.52
CA GLU A 75 -6.06 16.13 9.13
C GLU A 75 -6.11 17.53 9.76
N ASP A 76 -4.96 18.14 10.03
CA ASP A 76 -4.81 19.50 10.55
C ASP A 76 -4.69 20.57 9.44
N ASP A 77 -5.03 20.22 8.20
CA ASP A 77 -5.02 21.11 7.02
C ASP A 77 -3.61 21.54 6.57
N ARG A 78 -2.54 20.94 7.10
CA ARG A 78 -1.19 21.13 6.57
C ARG A 78 -0.99 20.37 5.27
N HIS A 79 -0.40 21.05 4.30
CA HIS A 79 -0.15 20.53 2.96
C HIS A 79 1.35 20.43 2.73
N PHE A 80 1.80 19.27 2.27
CA PHE A 80 3.20 19.06 1.91
C PHE A 80 3.28 18.50 0.50
N THR A 81 4.30 18.93 -0.22
CA THR A 81 4.77 18.24 -1.42
C THR A 81 5.88 17.27 -1.03
N PHE A 82 5.99 16.16 -1.75
CA PHE A 82 7.10 15.23 -1.56
C PHE A 82 7.69 14.78 -2.88
N VAL A 83 8.97 14.43 -2.81
CA VAL A 83 9.73 13.75 -3.87
C VAL A 83 10.37 12.52 -3.23
N TYR A 84 10.11 11.35 -3.82
CA TYR A 84 10.76 10.11 -3.47
C TYR A 84 11.62 9.63 -4.63
N GLU A 85 12.92 9.54 -4.42
CA GLU A 85 13.89 9.16 -5.45
C GLU A 85 15.02 8.34 -4.82
N ASN A 86 15.37 7.20 -5.43
CA ASN A 86 16.47 6.34 -4.97
C ASN A 86 16.41 5.95 -3.47
N GLY A 87 15.21 5.82 -2.90
CA GLY A 87 15.02 5.48 -1.48
C GLY A 87 14.99 6.67 -0.52
N GLU A 88 15.33 7.86 -1.01
CA GLU A 88 15.28 9.10 -0.24
C GLU A 88 13.91 9.77 -0.41
N LEU A 89 13.32 10.25 0.69
CA LEU A 89 12.07 11.01 0.69
C LEU A 89 12.38 12.42 1.18
N SER A 90 12.19 13.39 0.31
CA SER A 90 12.26 14.82 0.62
C SER A 90 10.84 15.38 0.62
N TYR A 91 10.54 16.29 1.54
CA TYR A 91 9.23 16.93 1.63
C TYR A 91 9.35 18.39 2.04
N GLU A 92 8.44 19.22 1.53
CA GLU A 92 8.36 20.66 1.81
C GLU A 92 6.91 21.05 2.05
N GLU A 93 6.68 21.92 3.04
CA GLU A 93 5.35 22.47 3.34
C GLU A 93 4.96 23.50 2.28
N GLU A 94 3.75 23.41 1.74
CA GLU A 94 3.20 24.40 0.81
C GLU A 94 2.88 25.70 1.58
N GLN A 95 3.45 26.83 1.16
CA GLN A 95 3.20 28.16 1.74
C GLN A 95 2.06 28.92 1.06
#